data_AF-A0A4C1TQX8-F1
#
_entry.id   AF-A0A4C1TQX8-F1
#
_cell.length_a   1.000
_cell.length_b   1.000
_cell.length_c   1.000
_cell.angle_alpha   90.00
_cell.angle_beta   90.00
_cell.angle_gamma   90.00
#
_symmetry.space_group_name_H-M   'P 1'
#
loop_
_entity.id
_entity.type
_entity.pdbx_description
1 polymer ?
#
loop_
_entity_poly.entity_id
_entity_poly.type
_entity_poly.pdbx_seq_one_letter_code
_entity_poly.pdbx_strand_id
1 'polypeptide(L)'
;MASVLVNGFQGPKSCDRLIVDEVLMSQYGAIVMATRLASAKEVLLIGDVNQLPFIDRLNLFEMQYIRLNLVVTVTKELHLQEHMLLLRYVVARTRP
;
A
#
# COMPACT_ATOMS: atom_id res chain seq x y z
N MET A 1 -3.21 -12.44 4.20
CA MET A 1 -4.10 -11.79 5.19
C MET A 1 -3.49 -10.44 5.50
N ALA A 2 -4.17 -9.35 5.15
CA ALA A 2 -3.78 -8.01 5.61
C ALA A 2 -4.55 -7.72 6.90
N SER A 3 -3.86 -7.52 8.01
CA SER A 3 -4.46 -7.09 9.27
C SER A 3 -4.48 -5.56 9.31
N VAL A 4 -5.65 -4.97 9.53
CA VAL A 4 -5.78 -3.52 9.70
C VAL A 4 -5.91 -3.24 11.19
N LEU A 5 -4.90 -2.61 11.78
CA LEU A 5 -4.99 -2.06 13.14
C LEU A 5 -5.79 -0.75 13.07
N VAL A 6 -7.07 -0.84 13.41
CA VAL A 6 -8.00 0.29 13.43
C VAL A 6 -8.10 0.82 14.85
N ASN A 7 -7.59 2.03 15.11
CA ASN A 7 -7.88 2.74 16.35
C ASN A 7 -9.11 3.67 16.14
N GLY A 8 -10.29 3.27 16.65
CA GLY A 8 -11.39 4.22 16.91
C GLY A 8 -12.35 4.59 15.77
N PHE A 9 -12.59 3.73 14.77
CA PHE A 9 -13.68 3.99 13.81
C PHE A 9 -15.06 3.72 14.41
N GLN A 10 -15.71 4.79 14.89
CA GLN A 10 -17.16 4.87 15.06
C GLN A 10 -17.73 5.79 13.95
N GLY A 11 -18.46 5.22 12.98
CA GLY A 11 -19.11 5.93 11.86
C GLY A 11 -18.32 5.93 10.54
N PRO A 12 -18.84 6.55 9.45
CA PRO A 12 -18.16 6.68 8.15
C PRO A 12 -17.05 7.72 8.27
N LYS A 13 -15.97 7.33 8.94
CA LYS A 13 -14.84 8.21 9.23
C LYS A 13 -13.76 7.96 8.20
N SER A 14 -13.42 9.03 7.50
CA SER A 14 -12.17 9.11 6.73
C SER A 14 -10.99 9.11 7.70
N CYS A 15 -9.87 8.52 7.30
CA CYS A 15 -8.59 8.74 7.98
C CYS A 15 -7.81 9.87 7.30
N ASP A 16 -7.06 10.64 8.07
CA ASP A 16 -6.14 11.61 7.48
C ASP A 16 -4.96 10.90 6.81
N ARG A 17 -4.45 9.83 7.43
CA ARG A 17 -3.35 9.02 6.90
C ARG A 17 -3.61 7.54 7.12
N LEU A 18 -3.44 6.75 6.06
CA LEU A 18 -3.33 5.30 6.11
C LEU A 18 -1.85 4.91 6.04
N ILE A 19 -1.39 4.02 6.91
CA ILE A 19 -0.04 3.46 6.86
C ILE A 19 -0.18 1.96 6.58
N VAL A 20 0.50 1.48 5.55
CA VAL A 20 0.56 0.06 5.17
C VAL A 20 1.99 -0.39 5.31
N ASP A 21 2.21 -1.30 6.24
CA ASP A 21 3.47 -2.00 6.42
C ASP A 21 3.51 -3.28 5.58
N GLU A 22 4.72 -3.75 5.28
CA GLU A 22 4.97 -4.89 4.40
C GLU A 22 4.19 -4.85 3.07
N VAL A 23 4.15 -3.66 2.46
CA VAL A 23 3.34 -3.38 1.28
C VAL A 23 3.65 -4.32 0.11
N LEU A 24 4.91 -4.74 -0.02
CA LEU A 24 5.36 -5.60 -1.11
C LEU A 24 4.87 -7.05 -0.97
N MET A 25 4.45 -7.46 0.23
CA MET A 25 3.84 -8.78 0.47
C MET A 25 2.34 -8.83 0.16
N SER A 26 1.71 -7.67 -0.12
CA SER A 26 0.28 -7.56 -0.37
C SER A 26 -0.04 -7.44 -1.85
N GLN A 27 -1.17 -8.00 -2.27
CA GLN A 27 -1.68 -7.80 -3.62
C GLN A 27 -2.00 -6.31 -3.85
N TYR A 28 -1.58 -5.77 -4.99
CA TYR A 28 -1.81 -4.37 -5.35
C TYR A 28 -3.28 -3.93 -5.22
N GLY A 29 -4.22 -4.76 -5.70
CA GLY A 29 -5.65 -4.48 -5.61
C GLY A 29 -6.16 -4.32 -4.16
N ALA A 30 -5.57 -5.05 -3.21
CA ALA A 30 -5.92 -4.93 -1.80
C ALA A 30 -5.50 -3.57 -1.22
N ILE A 31 -4.33 -3.05 -1.60
CA ILE A 31 -3.84 -1.74 -1.17
C ILE A 31 -4.72 -0.62 -1.73
N VAL A 32 -5.10 -0.71 -3.00
CA VAL A 32 -6.03 0.25 -3.64
C VAL A 32 -7.39 0.22 -2.95
N MET A 33 -7.92 -0.98 -2.67
CA MET A 33 -9.20 -1.15 -1.98
C MET A 33 -9.14 -0.58 -0.56
N ALA A 34 -8.09 -0.88 0.21
CA ALA A 34 -7.90 -0.36 1.56
C ALA A 34 -7.84 1.18 1.57
N THR A 35 -7.12 1.77 0.61
CA THR A 35 -7.05 3.22 0.44
C THR A 35 -8.44 3.83 0.19
N ARG A 36 -9.25 3.20 -0.67
CA ARG A 36 -10.62 3.64 -0.97
C ARG A 36 -11.54 3.50 0.23
N LEU A 37 -11.52 2.35 0.90
CA LEU A 37 -12.35 2.07 2.06
C LEU A 37 -12.03 3.01 3.23
N ALA A 38 -10.75 3.28 3.46
CA ALA A 38 -10.30 4.17 4.53
C ALA A 38 -10.56 5.66 4.21
N SER A 39 -10.93 5.98 2.96
CA SER A 39 -11.11 7.37 2.48
C SER A 39 -9.93 8.27 2.86
N ALA A 40 -8.71 7.73 2.77
CA ALA A 40 -7.50 8.36 3.30
C ALA A 40 -7.10 9.60 2.49
N LYS A 41 -6.70 10.69 3.16
CA LYS A 41 -6.09 11.84 2.45
C LYS A 41 -4.66 11.54 1.99
N GLU A 42 -3.93 10.77 2.78
CA GLU A 42 -2.56 10.35 2.51
C GLU A 42 -2.39 8.86 2.79
N VAL A 43 -1.61 8.17 1.96
CA VAL A 43 -1.22 6.79 2.20
C VAL A 43 0.30 6.67 2.22
N LEU A 44 0.83 6.14 3.32
CA LEU A 44 2.23 5.80 3.49
C LEU A 44 2.38 4.29 3.33
N LEU A 45 3.19 3.88 2.37
CA LEU A 45 3.45 2.48 2.06
C LEU A 45 4.92 2.18 2.40
N ILE A 46 5.14 1.18 3.23
CA ILE A 46 6.46 0.77 3.73
C ILE A 46 6.67 -0.68 3.34
N GLY A 47 7.86 -1.03 2.84
CA GLY A 47 8.24 -2.41 2.61
C GLY A 47 9.71 -2.54 2.22
N ASP A 48 10.25 -3.76 2.29
CA ASP A 48 11.62 -4.08 1.90
C ASP A 48 11.66 -4.81 0.56
N VAL A 49 12.43 -4.30 -0.41
CA VAL A 49 12.54 -4.92 -1.75
C VAL A 49 13.26 -6.26 -1.74
N ASN A 50 14.01 -6.55 -0.68
CA ASN A 50 14.71 -7.82 -0.52
C ASN A 50 13.85 -8.88 0.17
N GLN A 51 12.67 -8.51 0.68
CA GLN A 51 11.71 -9.47 1.21
C GLN A 51 10.93 -10.18 0.11
N LEU A 52 10.26 -11.27 0.48
CA LEU A 52 9.40 -12.02 -0.44
C LEU A 52 8.24 -11.14 -0.91
N PRO A 53 8.05 -10.96 -2.23
CA PRO A 53 6.91 -10.23 -2.75
C PRO A 53 5.62 -11.03 -2.55
N PHE A 54 4.48 -10.39 -2.81
CA PHE A 54 3.20 -11.08 -2.88
C PHE A 54 3.27 -12.31 -3.79
N ILE A 55 2.86 -13.46 -3.26
CA ILE A 55 2.80 -14.73 -3.99
C ILE A 55 1.35 -15.02 -4.34
N ASP A 56 1.03 -15.03 -5.63
CA ASP A 56 -0.27 -15.54 -6.09
C ASP A 56 -0.30 -17.07 -5.95
N ARG A 57 -1.01 -17.54 -4.93
CA ARG A 57 -1.17 -18.98 -4.65
C ARG A 57 -2.27 -19.64 -5.44
N LEU A 58 -3.23 -18.87 -5.94
CA LEU A 58 -4.39 -19.40 -6.65
C LEU A 58 -4.13 -19.43 -8.16
N ASN A 59 -3.27 -18.53 -8.65
CA ASN A 59 -2.85 -18.43 -10.05
C ASN A 59 -4.04 -18.45 -11.02
N LEU A 60 -5.14 -17.80 -10.61
CA LEU A 60 -6.40 -17.79 -11.36
C LEU A 60 -6.29 -16.94 -12.64
N PHE A 61 -5.35 -15.99 -12.65
CA PHE A 61 -5.10 -15.08 -13.76
C PHE A 61 -3.60 -14.82 -13.87
N GLU A 62 -3.13 -14.56 -15.09
CA GLU A 62 -1.74 -14.15 -15.31
C GLU A 62 -1.52 -12.75 -14.71
N MET A 63 -0.71 -12.69 -13.66
CA MET A 63 -0.39 -11.44 -12.96
C MET A 63 0.95 -10.89 -13.46
N GLN A 64 0.91 -9.72 -14.09
CA GLN A 64 2.12 -8.96 -14.38
C GLN A 64 2.54 -8.18 -13.14
N TYR A 65 3.75 -8.45 -12.64
CA TYR A 65 4.34 -7.69 -11.54
C TYR A 65 4.76 -6.31 -12.03
N ILE A 66 3.80 -5.39 -12.08
CA ILE A 66 4.05 -3.98 -12.35
C ILE A 66 4.70 -3.40 -11.09
N ARG A 67 5.87 -2.77 -11.24
CA ARG A 67 6.55 -2.12 -10.11
C ARG A 67 5.63 -1.05 -9.52
N LEU A 68 5.47 -1.04 -8.19
CA LEU A 68 4.58 -0.10 -7.50
C LEU A 68 4.89 1.37 -7.87
N ASN A 69 6.16 1.67 -8.09
CA ASN A 69 6.66 2.99 -8.48
C ASN A 69 6.14 3.51 -9.84
N LEU A 70 5.53 2.65 -10.66
CA LEU A 70 4.86 3.06 -11.90
C LEU A 70 3.48 3.67 -11.65
N VAL A 71 2.88 3.38 -10.51
CA VAL A 71 1.52 3.84 -10.15
C VAL A 71 1.54 4.79 -8.94
N VAL A 72 2.55 4.67 -8.09
CA VAL A 72 2.72 5.54 -6.92
C VAL A 72 4.08 6.25 -6.97
N THR A 73 4.11 7.52 -6.55
CA THR A 73 5.35 8.27 -6.48
C THR A 73 6.23 7.74 -5.34
N VAL A 74 7.45 7.32 -5.65
CA VAL A 74 8.47 7.04 -4.63
C VAL A 74 8.89 8.38 -4.03
N THR A 75 8.77 8.54 -2.72
CA THR A 75 9.18 9.80 -2.07
C THR A 75 10.50 9.69 -1.33
N LYS A 76 10.86 8.50 -0.86
CA LYS A 76 12.17 8.26 -0.24
C LYS A 76 12.58 6.80 -0.37
N GLU A 77 13.79 6.57 -0.81
CA GLU A 77 14.45 5.26 -0.68
C GLU A 77 15.38 5.34 0.54
N LEU A 78 15.29 4.35 1.43
CA LEU A 78 16.06 4.31 2.66
C LEU A 78 17.07 3.17 2.57
N HIS A 79 18.33 3.53 2.38
CA HIS A 79 19.45 2.59 2.37
C HIS A 79 20.02 2.45 3.77
N LEU A 80 19.49 1.53 4.57
CA LEU A 80 19.93 1.31 5.95
C LEU A 80 20.22 -0.18 6.15
N GLN A 81 21.32 -0.67 5.56
CA GLN A 81 21.76 -2.08 5.52
C GLN A 81 20.77 -3.11 4.91
N GLU A 82 19.48 -2.80 4.89
CA GLU A 82 18.36 -3.48 4.24
C GLU A 82 17.71 -2.45 3.30
N HIS A 83 17.33 -2.86 2.08
CA HIS A 83 16.84 -1.93 1.05
C HIS A 83 15.36 -1.61 1.29
N MET A 84 15.08 -0.76 2.26
CA MET A 84 13.71 -0.35 2.59
C MET A 84 13.19 0.75 1.65
N LEU A 85 12.00 0.56 1.09
CA LEU A 85 11.29 1.55 0.28
C LEU A 85 10.21 2.25 1.09
N LEU A 86 10.25 3.60 1.07
CA LEU A 86 9.17 4.44 1.55
C LEU A 86 8.45 5.09 0.36
N LEU A 87 7.29 4.54 0.04
CA LEU A 87 6.45 5.04 -1.03
C LEU A 87 5.36 5.91 -0.39
N ARG A 88 5.21 7.15 -0.87
CA ARG A 88 4.07 7.98 -0.47
C ARG A 88 3.12 8.08 -1.64
N TYR A 89 1.90 7.66 -1.38
CA TYR A 89 0.81 7.84 -2.28
C TYR A 89 -0.09 8.94 -1.72
N VAL A 90 0.03 10.14 -2.28
CA VAL A 90 -0.93 11.20 -2.02
C VAL A 90 -2.14 10.91 -2.89
N VAL A 91 -3.28 10.62 -2.26
CA VAL A 91 -4.54 10.46 -2.98
C VAL A 91 -4.96 11.84 -3.47
N ALA A 92 -4.51 12.25 -4.65
CA ALA A 92 -5.10 13.37 -5.35
C ALA A 92 -6.57 13.00 -5.56
N ARG A 93 -7.47 13.66 -4.83
CA ARG A 93 -8.91 13.43 -4.96
C ARG A 93 -9.30 13.65 -6.42
N THR A 94 -9.42 12.58 -7.20
CA THR A 94 -10.31 12.59 -8.35
C THR A 94 -11.71 12.65 -7.74
N ARG A 95 -12.24 13.88 -7.64
CA ARG A 95 -13.67 14.07 -7.38
C ARG A 95 -14.42 13.30 -8.49
N PRO A 96 -15.56 12.64 -8.17
CA PRO A 96 -16.47 12.22 -9.23
C PRO A 96 -16.93 13.44 -10.04
#